data_AF-A0A6A8FL69-F1
#
_entry.id   AF-A0A6A8FL69-F1
#
_cell.length_a   1.000
_cell.length_b   1.000
_cell.length_c   1.000
_cell.angle_alpha   90.00
_cell.angle_beta   90.00
_cell.angle_gamma   90.00
#
_symmetry.space_group_name_H-M   'P 1'
#
loop_
_entity.id
_entity.type
_entity.pdbx_description
1 polymer ?
#
loop_
_entity_poly.entity_id
_entity_poly.type
_entity_poly.pdbx_seq_one_letter_code
_entity_poly.pdbx_strand_id
1 'polypeptide(L)'
;MLMFNNQPGQSNSRLRIMVVDDEKDILRIIKRDLESNDLKTSFKVEAFSDGESALNAFNSHPVDYYDLVLTDIRMPKMNGFELYRHIK
;
A
#
# COMPACT_ATOMS: atom_id res chain seq x y z
N MET A 1 29.69 18.60 23.46
CA MET A 1 28.82 18.56 22.26
C MET A 1 28.93 17.16 21.69
N LEU A 2 28.04 16.27 22.12
CA LEU A 2 28.10 14.85 21.73
C LEU A 2 27.61 14.72 20.29
N MET A 3 28.49 14.22 19.42
CA MET A 3 28.19 13.79 18.06
C MET A 3 27.55 12.40 18.14
N PHE A 4 26.31 12.25 17.69
CA PHE A 4 25.71 10.92 17.55
C PHE A 4 26.28 10.24 16.31
N ASN A 5 27.05 9.17 16.52
CA ASN A 5 27.48 8.23 15.50
C ASN A 5 26.26 7.51 14.91
N ASN A 6 25.99 7.69 13.62
CA ASN A 6 25.02 6.86 12.92
C ASN A 6 25.74 5.62 12.38
N GLN A 7 25.35 4.43 12.86
CA GLN A 7 25.88 3.15 12.41
C GLN A 7 25.37 2.75 11.02
N PRO A 8 26.12 1.94 10.23
CA PRO A 8 25.73 1.54 8.88
C PRO A 8 24.67 0.42 8.95
N GLY A 9 23.47 0.68 8.42
CA GLY A 9 22.41 -0.34 8.33
C GLY A 9 20.96 0.17 8.31
N GLN A 10 20.72 1.48 8.40
CA GLN A 10 19.34 2.00 8.29
C GLN A 10 18.89 2.05 6.83
N SER A 11 18.31 0.95 6.36
CA SER A 11 17.39 0.98 5.23
C SER A 11 16.22 1.90 5.60
N ASN A 12 16.25 3.14 5.14
CA ASN A 12 15.12 4.06 5.18
C ASN A 12 14.07 3.66 4.13
N SER A 13 13.78 2.35 4.02
CA SER A 13 12.86 1.81 3.01
C SER A 13 11.43 2.11 3.46
N ARG A 14 10.74 2.96 2.70
CA ARG A 14 9.31 3.17 2.87
C ARG A 14 8.58 1.88 2.52
N LEU A 15 7.73 1.39 3.43
CA LEU A 15 6.86 0.25 3.15
C LEU A 15 5.82 0.65 2.12
N ARG A 16 5.64 -0.18 1.08
CA ARG A 16 4.70 0.05 -0.02
C ARG A 16 3.41 -0.70 0.23
N ILE A 17 2.33 0.06 0.35
CA ILE A 17 1.00 -0.48 0.61
C ILE A 17 0.13 -0.22 -0.61
N MET A 18 -0.51 -1.29 -1.09
CA MET A 18 -1.63 -1.19 -2.03
C MET A 18 -2.93 -1.13 -1.22
N VAL A 19 -3.80 -0.16 -1.54
CA VAL A 19 -5.14 -0.03 -0.94
C VAL A 19 -6.17 -0.07 -2.05
N VAL A 20 -7.19 -0.91 -1.91
CA VAL A 20 -8.25 -1.10 -2.91
C VAL A 20 -9.61 -1.00 -2.24
N ASP A 21 -10.40 -0.02 -2.66
CA ASP A 21 -11.74 0.26 -2.09
C ASP A 21 -12.50 1.11 -3.11
N ASP A 22 -13.75 0.77 -3.44
CA ASP A 22 -14.54 1.52 -4.44
C ASP A 22 -15.06 2.87 -3.90
N GLU A 23 -14.98 3.10 -2.59
CA GLU A 23 -15.28 4.38 -1.95
C GLU A 23 -14.05 5.30 -1.91
N LYS A 24 -14.02 6.27 -2.83
CA LYS A 24 -12.89 7.22 -2.97
C LYS A 24 -12.57 8.03 -1.70
N ASP A 25 -13.56 8.28 -0.84
CA ASP A 25 -13.33 9.00 0.42
C ASP A 25 -12.59 8.14 1.43
N ILE A 26 -12.88 6.84 1.49
CA ILE A 26 -12.13 5.87 2.30
C ILE A 26 -10.67 5.82 1.82
N LEU A 27 -10.44 5.69 0.50
CA LEU A 27 -9.09 5.71 -0.07
C LEU A 27 -8.29 6.96 0.32
N ARG A 28 -8.92 8.14 0.28
CA ARG A 28 -8.27 9.41 0.65
C ARG A 28 -7.88 9.44 2.12
N ILE A 29 -8.78 8.99 3.00
CA ILE A 29 -8.54 8.95 4.44
C ILE A 29 -7.39 7.99 4.75
N ILE A 30 -7.46 6.76 4.25
CA ILE A 30 -6.41 5.74 4.47
C ILE A 30 -5.06 6.24 3.96
N LYS A 31 -5.01 6.76 2.73
CA LYS A 31 -3.77 7.27 2.15
C LYS A 31 -3.19 8.42 2.97
N ARG A 32 -3.99 9.41 3.35
CA ARG A 32 -3.53 10.55 4.16
C ARG A 32 -2.99 10.08 5.50
N ASP A 33 -3.70 9.19 6.18
CA ASP A 33 -3.36 8.78 7.55
C ASP A 33 -2.11 7.89 7.55
N LEU A 34 -1.97 6.98 6.57
CA LEU A 34 -0.78 6.12 6.43
C LEU A 34 0.45 6.88 5.90
N GLU A 35 0.29 7.84 5.00
CA GLU A 35 1.42 8.67 4.51
C GLU A 35 1.76 9.85 5.43
N SER A 36 1.08 9.98 6.58
CA SER A 36 1.37 11.04 7.55
C SER A 36 2.75 10.87 8.19
N ASN A 37 3.38 12.00 8.55
CA ASN A 37 4.69 12.00 9.22
C ASN A 37 4.60 11.68 10.72
N ASP A 38 3.40 11.46 11.25
CA ASP A 38 3.15 11.21 12.68
C ASP A 38 3.42 9.73 13.05
N LEU A 39 3.57 8.86 12.05
CA LEU A 39 3.89 7.46 12.23
C LEU A 39 5.41 7.25 12.34
N LYS A 40 5.81 6.31 13.20
CA LYS A 40 7.23 5.90 13.34
C LYS A 40 7.82 5.26 12.08
N THR A 41 6.96 4.82 11.17
CA THR A 41 7.32 4.14 9.92
C THR A 41 6.79 4.98 8.76
N SER A 42 7.62 5.17 7.73
CA SER A 42 7.20 5.87 6.52
C SER A 42 6.57 4.88 5.54
N PHE A 43 5.38 5.20 5.07
CA PHE A 43 4.65 4.41 4.08
C PHE A 43 4.59 5.14 2.74
N LYS A 44 4.49 4.36 1.67
CA LYS A 44 4.10 4.82 0.33
C LYS A 44 2.82 4.08 -0.06
N VAL A 45 1.74 4.82 -0.28
CA VAL A 45 0.42 4.23 -0.53
C VAL A 45 0.01 4.44 -1.98
N GLU A 46 -0.25 3.34 -2.67
CA GLU A 46 -0.87 3.30 -3.99
C GLU A 46 -2.33 2.86 -3.81
N ALA A 47 -3.27 3.72 -4.23
CA ALA A 47 -4.69 3.56 -3.97
C ALA A 47 -5.46 3.34 -5.29
N PHE A 48 -6.34 2.36 -5.30
CA PHE A 48 -7.10 1.94 -6.48
C PHE A 48 -8.59 1.85 -6.13
N SER A 49 -9.46 2.34 -7.03
CA SER A 49 -10.91 2.37 -6.81
C SER A 49 -11.65 1.16 -7.39
N ASP A 50 -10.93 0.18 -7.92
CA ASP A 50 -11.49 -1.03 -8.50
C ASP A 50 -10.43 -2.15 -8.54
N GLY A 51 -10.89 -3.40 -8.49
CA GLY A 51 -9.99 -4.55 -8.49
C GLY A 51 -9.21 -4.75 -9.80
N GLU A 52 -9.75 -4.32 -10.95
CA GLU A 52 -9.08 -4.49 -12.25
C GLU A 52 -7.83 -3.61 -12.34
N SER A 53 -7.93 -2.33 -11.96
CA SER A 53 -6.79 -1.41 -11.95
C SER A 53 -5.76 -1.80 -10.89
N ALA A 54 -6.20 -2.30 -9.73
CA ALA A 54 -5.32 -2.85 -8.70
C ALA A 54 -4.53 -4.07 -9.19
N LEU A 55 -5.21 -5.04 -9.84
CA LEU A 55 -4.57 -6.23 -10.38
C LEU A 55 -3.56 -5.89 -11.48
N ASN A 56 -3.92 -4.97 -12.38
CA ASN A 56 -3.01 -4.51 -13.43
C ASN A 56 -1.74 -3.86 -12.84
N ALA A 57 -1.90 -3.02 -11.82
CA ALA A 57 -0.77 -2.43 -11.12
C ALA A 57 0.09 -3.49 -10.42
N PHE A 58 -0.53 -4.45 -9.73
CA PHE A 58 0.18 -5.55 -9.08
C PHE A 58 1.07 -6.32 -10.07
N ASN A 59 0.49 -6.74 -11.19
CA ASN A 59 1.19 -7.53 -12.21
C ASN A 59 2.27 -6.74 -12.97
N SER A 60 2.18 -5.41 -12.99
CA SER A 60 3.18 -4.56 -13.66
C SER A 60 4.46 -4.34 -12.84
N HIS A 61 4.47 -4.75 -11.57
CA HIS A 61 5.61 -4.61 -10.69
C HIS A 61 6.31 -5.96 -10.44
N PRO A 62 7.59 -5.96 -10.05
CA PRO A 62 8.28 -7.18 -9.63
C PRO A 62 7.59 -7.85 -8.44
N VAL A 63 7.87 -9.15 -8.26
CA VAL A 63 7.53 -9.88 -7.04
C VAL A 63 8.09 -9.14 -5.81
N ASP A 64 7.36 -9.18 -4.70
CA ASP A 64 7.69 -8.49 -3.44
C ASP A 64 7.74 -6.95 -3.54
N TYR A 65 7.14 -6.34 -4.58
CA TYR A 65 7.06 -4.88 -4.68
C TYR A 65 6.13 -4.25 -3.64
N TYR A 66 5.02 -4.90 -3.31
CA TYR A 66 4.12 -4.45 -2.25
C TYR A 66 4.35 -5.26 -0.98
N ASP A 67 4.55 -4.58 0.14
CA ASP A 67 4.72 -5.19 1.46
C ASP A 67 3.36 -5.59 2.09
N LEU A 68 2.29 -4.92 1.67
CA LEU A 68 0.93 -5.14 2.14
C LEU A 68 -0.11 -4.76 1.08
N VAL A 69 -1.15 -5.58 0.96
CA VAL A 69 -2.36 -5.28 0.19
C VAL A 69 -3.55 -5.21 1.15
N LEU A 70 -4.23 -4.07 1.19
CA LEU A 70 -5.48 -3.84 1.90
C LEU A 70 -6.60 -3.73 0.85
N THR A 71 -7.59 -4.61 0.89
CA THR A 71 -8.70 -4.61 -0.07
C THR A 71 -10.04 -4.67 0.65
N ASP A 72 -11.01 -3.88 0.19
CA ASP A 72 -12.41 -4.13 0.50
C ASP A 72 -12.84 -5.46 -0.15
N ILE A 73 -13.79 -6.14 0.50
CA ILE A 73 -14.34 -7.39 0.01
C ILE A 73 -15.43 -7.10 -1.03
N ARG A 74 -16.26 -6.08 -0.86
CA ARG A 74 -17.49 -5.87 -1.64
C ARG A 74 -17.32 -4.75 -2.66
N MET A 75 -16.57 -5.05 -3.72
CA MET A 75 -16.40 -4.14 -4.85
C MET A 75 -17.18 -4.64 -6.09
N PRO A 76 -17.64 -3.73 -6.97
CA PRO A 76 -18.26 -4.09 -8.24
C PRO A 76 -17.25 -4.73 -9.21
N LYS A 77 -17.76 -5.61 -10.10
CA LYS A 77 -17.02 -6.35 -11.14
C LYS A 77 -16.01 -7.38 -10.64
N MET A 78 -15.05 -6.96 -9.81
CA MET A 78 -14.06 -7.82 -9.18
C MET A 78 -14.06 -7.55 -7.68
N ASN A 79 -14.44 -8.54 -6.89
CA ASN A 79 -14.48 -8.42 -5.44
C ASN A 79 -13.10 -8.72 -4.81
N GLY A 80 -12.92 -8.39 -3.53
CA GLY A 80 -11.62 -8.56 -2.84
C GLY A 80 -11.12 -10.00 -2.78
N PHE A 81 -12.02 -10.99 -2.75
CA PHE A 81 -11.63 -12.41 -2.79
C PHE A 81 -11.16 -12.84 -4.18
N GLU A 82 -11.76 -12.31 -5.25
CA GLU A 82 -11.28 -12.51 -6.61
C GLU A 82 -9.91 -11.90 -6.80
N LEU A 83 -9.70 -10.66 -6.34
CA LEU A 83 -8.38 -10.01 -6.38
C LEU A 83 -7.34 -10.85 -5.63
N TYR A 84 -7.62 -11.28 -4.40
CA TYR A 84 -6.73 -12.14 -3.61
C TYR A 84 -6.31 -13.41 -4.36
N ARG A 85 -7.25 -14.07 -5.07
CA ARG A 85 -6.95 -15.28 -5.84
C ARG A 85 -6.03 -15.05 -7.03
N HIS A 86 -6.01 -13.84 -7.60
CA HIS A 86 -5.13 -13.53 -8.73
C HIS A 86 -3.70 -13.16 -8.29
N ILE A 87 -3.54 -12.60 -7.09
CA ILE A 87 -2.24 -12.12 -6.58
C ILE A 87 -1.49 -13.16 -5.72
N LYS A 88 -2.15 -14.25 -5.34
CA LYS A 88 -1.58 -15.34 -4.53
C LYS A 88 -0.67 -16.25 -5.34
#